data_AF-A0A960MHH2-F1
#
_entry.id   AF-A0A960MHH2-F1
#
_cell.length_a   1.000
_cell.length_b   1.000
_cell.length_c   1.000
_cell.angle_alpha   90.00
_cell.angle_beta   90.00
_cell.angle_gamma   90.00
#
_symmetry.space_group_name_H-M   'P 1'
#
loop_
_entity.id
_entity.type
_entity.pdbx_description
1 polymer ?
#
loop_
_entity_poly.entity_id
_entity_poly.type
_entity_poly.pdbx_seq_one_letter_code
_entity_poly.pdbx_strand_id
1 'polypeptide(L)'
;GNLALIGASGKNSDLGGAYLYDITSGAEMRRFTAPDGRLLQSFGGSVALCGPNAVIGAPEDGDLGPTAGAVYYYRPLAGPLPFRTIAKSRDFAPGVVDADFGTLLTPAVNSIGEMTMAGTLTGAGSNRNRDRGIWTDTNGPLSLITKSRNDLTGLNYMNGGEKVGSVSMPVFEQDGFKVFPATLTGTGVTKSNNAVVLGHDGTALETLARTGDATVNGLDSALALRFPEVLQTRSPSTSWVVLPYVLNAKAAGATATTDTGVLVLNQDGSLQDKAAREGQAMTGLLGATPSSEPGVFGQFFSRAAVGADAAIQFYGYPAYWLPDGETTALQSLFADRFNGLEVASIGQGNSALGMDPAILFQSVLGETMDSFSWFLYRGTVSGPGVTKSNNEVLWHENVPAQPLMRKGDEVLGIDSGIFISRFLKFWPVDTGTAIVLAKLSGKGVSSKNDCIVFLVQDDLTLLPLMREGDIACDWDCPRIGVIQQVEVEPSTGRYLIQASLTGASTRNQALFAGSAGYGDSGTGKFKRLPAMVLRKGARFDTGFSDVTTVKSILIEPRTDKNGAGGKGLGSILNAAGYGVITIQFQNGAKELVSGLLVP
;
A
#
# COMPACT_ATOMS: atom_id res chain seq x y z
N GLY A 1 19.03 21.20 20.60
CA GLY A 1 18.20 20.04 21.15
C GLY A 1 18.47 19.84 22.64
N ASN A 2 17.45 19.22 23.49
CA ASN A 2 17.54 19.00 24.94
C ASN A 2 18.23 17.66 25.26
N LEU A 3 19.05 17.25 24.24
CA LEU A 3 19.72 15.95 24.51
C LEU A 3 21.23 16.18 24.63
N ALA A 4 21.74 15.35 25.57
CA ALA A 4 23.21 15.36 25.69
C ALA A 4 23.72 13.91 25.57
N LEU A 5 24.70 13.79 24.61
CA LEU A 5 25.38 12.48 24.46
C LEU A 5 26.78 12.55 25.09
N ILE A 6 26.96 11.58 26.00
CA ILE A 6 28.23 11.62 26.77
C ILE A 6 28.96 10.31 26.53
N GLY A 7 30.24 10.50 25.97
CA GLY A 7 31.09 9.31 25.77
C GLY A 7 31.83 8.92 27.05
N ALA A 8 31.88 7.69 27.32
CA ALA A 8 32.62 7.18 28.50
C ALA A 8 33.50 6.00 28.08
N SER A 9 34.58 6.39 27.46
CA SER A 9 35.40 5.37 26.77
C SER A 9 36.18 4.54 27.80
N GLY A 10 36.24 4.90 29.10
CA GLY A 10 37.03 4.19 30.14
C GLY A 10 36.11 3.34 31.04
N LYS A 11 34.86 3.21 30.68
CA LYS A 11 33.92 2.52 31.58
C LYS A 11 34.03 1.00 31.39
N ASN A 12 33.82 0.14 32.54
CA ASN A 12 33.78 -1.34 32.52
C ASN A 12 35.10 -1.93 32.01
N SER A 13 36.20 -1.49 32.59
CA SER A 13 37.54 -2.01 32.26
C SER A 13 37.92 -1.68 30.82
N ASP A 14 37.51 -0.53 30.23
CA ASP A 14 37.84 -0.01 28.88
C ASP A 14 36.94 -0.61 27.80
N LEU A 15 35.86 -1.19 28.30
CA LEU A 15 34.86 -1.68 27.33
C LEU A 15 34.08 -0.52 26.71
N GLY A 16 34.29 0.74 27.28
CA GLY A 16 33.75 1.96 26.64
C GLY A 16 32.22 1.99 26.65
N GLY A 17 31.58 3.26 26.78
CA GLY A 17 30.12 3.47 26.78
C GLY A 17 29.78 4.91 26.36
N ALA A 18 28.54 4.99 25.93
CA ALA A 18 28.00 6.36 25.75
C ALA A 18 26.59 6.45 26.32
N TYR A 19 26.32 7.66 26.82
CA TYR A 19 25.05 7.82 27.56
C TYR A 19 24.31 9.05 26.99
N LEU A 20 22.99 8.77 26.86
CA LEU A 20 22.15 9.89 26.40
C LEU A 20 21.28 10.43 27.54
N TYR A 21 21.34 11.76 27.64
CA TYR A 21 20.59 12.39 28.74
C TYR A 21 19.62 13.43 28.16
N ASP A 22 18.47 13.53 28.94
CA ASP A 22 17.62 14.74 28.77
C ASP A 22 18.11 15.87 29.70
N ILE A 23 18.53 16.92 29.04
CA ILE A 23 19.20 17.92 29.90
C ILE A 23 18.15 18.79 30.59
N THR A 24 16.89 18.70 30.17
CA THR A 24 15.84 19.45 30.89
C THR A 24 15.47 18.76 32.21
N SER A 25 15.44 17.46 32.20
CA SER A 25 14.99 16.72 33.40
C SER A 25 16.17 16.04 34.10
N GLY A 26 17.26 15.99 33.42
CA GLY A 26 18.43 15.31 34.00
C GLY A 26 18.31 13.78 33.94
N ALA A 27 17.30 13.32 33.25
CA ALA A 27 17.07 11.87 33.24
C ALA A 27 17.96 11.21 32.16
N GLU A 28 18.61 10.10 32.58
CA GLU A 28 19.32 9.28 31.56
C GLU A 28 18.31 8.55 30.67
N MET A 29 18.38 8.77 29.42
CA MET A 29 17.36 8.26 28.47
C MET A 29 17.79 6.92 27.88
N ARG A 30 19.12 6.85 27.72
CA ARG A 30 19.57 5.61 27.06
C ARG A 30 21.08 5.43 27.31
N ARG A 31 21.44 4.09 27.34
CA ARG A 31 22.87 3.75 27.45
C ARG A 31 23.31 2.92 26.23
N PHE A 32 24.54 3.29 25.76
CA PHE A 32 25.08 2.57 24.58
C PHE A 32 26.33 1.78 24.98
N THR A 33 26.13 0.43 24.53
CA THR A 33 27.36 -0.38 24.76
C THR A 33 27.82 -0.99 23.43
N ALA A 34 29.04 -1.33 23.38
CA ALA A 34 29.58 -1.91 22.12
C ALA A 34 28.81 -3.18 21.74
N PRO A 35 28.21 -3.37 20.50
CA PRO A 35 27.27 -4.38 19.99
C PRO A 35 27.88 -5.78 20.03
N ASP A 36 29.17 -6.04 20.14
CA ASP A 36 29.70 -7.43 20.06
C ASP A 36 30.32 -7.84 21.40
N GLY A 37 30.16 -7.00 22.61
CA GLY A 37 30.45 -7.40 24.00
C GLY A 37 31.94 -7.76 24.18
N ARG A 38 32.85 -7.49 23.13
CA ARG A 38 34.28 -7.82 23.23
C ARG A 38 35.06 -6.59 23.71
N LEU A 39 36.21 -6.80 24.53
CA LEU A 39 37.14 -5.79 25.11
C LEU A 39 37.65 -4.85 24.03
N LEU A 40 36.91 -3.79 23.59
CA LEU A 40 37.57 -2.92 22.59
C LEU A 40 37.71 -1.51 23.15
N GLN A 41 38.91 -0.95 23.14
CA GLN A 41 39.93 0.11 23.02
C GLN A 41 39.30 1.45 22.68
N SER A 42 38.01 1.79 23.29
CA SER A 42 37.70 3.23 23.49
C SER A 42 36.32 3.54 22.88
N PHE A 43 35.32 2.47 22.79
CA PHE A 43 33.92 2.83 22.44
C PHE A 43 33.43 4.00 23.31
N GLY A 44 32.93 5.00 22.57
CA GLY A 44 32.53 6.24 23.29
C GLY A 44 33.67 7.25 23.35
N GLY A 45 34.79 6.93 22.53
CA GLY A 45 35.97 7.82 22.48
C GLY A 45 35.67 9.13 21.75
N SER A 46 34.66 9.06 20.88
CA SER A 46 34.12 10.29 20.27
C SER A 46 32.61 10.16 20.04
N VAL A 47 31.95 11.28 20.30
CA VAL A 47 30.49 11.21 20.10
C VAL A 47 30.04 12.47 19.36
N ALA A 48 29.08 12.26 18.50
CA ALA A 48 28.41 13.43 17.88
C ALA A 48 26.89 13.22 17.87
N LEU A 49 26.38 14.35 18.11
CA LEU A 49 24.90 14.35 18.08
C LEU A 49 24.42 15.36 17.03
N CYS A 50 23.59 14.85 16.11
CA CYS A 50 22.87 15.76 15.18
C CYS A 50 21.39 15.39 15.14
N GLY A 51 20.58 16.25 15.65
CA GLY A 51 19.14 15.93 15.77
C GLY A 51 18.89 14.70 16.65
N PRO A 52 18.05 13.58 16.16
CA PRO A 52 17.80 12.39 16.99
C PRO A 52 18.84 11.29 16.73
N ASN A 53 19.86 11.68 16.04
CA ASN A 53 20.85 10.65 15.67
C ASN A 53 22.15 10.84 16.48
N ALA A 54 22.65 9.65 16.74
CA ALA A 54 23.92 9.68 17.50
C ALA A 54 24.97 8.86 16.75
N VAL A 55 26.15 9.45 16.67
CA VAL A 55 27.31 8.70 16.18
C VAL A 55 28.33 8.52 17.30
N ILE A 56 28.70 7.23 17.39
CA ILE A 56 29.65 6.94 18.49
C ILE A 56 30.85 6.21 17.89
N GLY A 57 31.95 6.86 18.17
CA GLY A 57 33.21 6.31 17.59
C GLY A 57 33.89 5.33 18.57
N ALA A 58 34.65 4.44 17.83
CA ALA A 58 35.55 3.51 18.57
C ALA A 58 36.89 3.45 17.83
N PRO A 59 37.68 4.40 18.06
CA PRO A 59 38.88 4.62 17.23
C PRO A 59 39.89 3.46 17.39
N GLU A 60 39.71 2.63 18.46
CA GLU A 60 40.73 1.56 18.64
C GLU A 60 40.11 0.20 18.34
N ASP A 61 39.06 0.31 17.55
CA ASP A 61 38.40 -0.97 17.19
C ASP A 61 39.27 -1.73 16.18
N GLY A 62 39.60 -3.09 16.51
CA GLY A 62 40.58 -3.86 15.71
C GLY A 62 39.88 -4.98 14.92
N ASP A 63 38.60 -4.94 14.68
CA ASP A 63 37.85 -6.03 14.03
C ASP A 63 38.35 -6.23 12.59
N LEU A 64 38.81 -5.23 11.99
CA LEU A 64 39.27 -5.36 10.58
C LEU A 64 40.77 -5.13 10.51
N GLY A 65 41.50 -5.19 11.65
CA GLY A 65 42.96 -4.93 11.77
C GLY A 65 43.28 -4.11 13.03
N PRO A 66 44.60 -4.26 13.52
CA PRO A 66 44.93 -3.51 14.73
C PRO A 66 44.63 -2.00 14.58
N THR A 67 43.60 -1.46 15.45
CA THR A 67 43.21 -0.04 15.59
C THR A 67 42.60 0.49 14.28
N ALA A 68 42.00 -0.30 13.52
CA ALA A 68 41.33 0.08 12.26
C ALA A 68 40.19 1.07 12.49
N GLY A 69 39.75 1.11 13.78
CA GLY A 69 38.69 2.09 14.13
C GLY A 69 37.33 1.68 13.57
N ALA A 70 36.31 2.11 14.28
CA ALA A 70 34.92 1.89 13.83
C ALA A 70 34.05 3.05 14.32
N VAL A 71 32.91 3.24 13.52
CA VAL A 71 31.90 4.22 13.97
C VAL A 71 30.52 3.54 13.94
N TYR A 72 29.85 4.00 15.10
CA TYR A 72 28.50 3.41 15.20
C TYR A 72 27.46 4.53 15.12
N TYR A 73 26.56 4.28 14.19
CA TYR A 73 25.51 5.30 13.97
C TYR A 73 24.17 4.79 14.54
N TYR A 74 23.55 5.67 15.46
CA TYR A 74 22.29 5.28 16.13
C TYR A 74 21.20 6.28 15.75
N ARG A 75 19.98 5.61 15.11
CA ARG A 75 18.80 6.45 14.80
C ARG A 75 17.52 5.66 15.07
N PRO A 76 16.41 6.53 15.77
CA PRO A 76 16.46 7.76 16.57
C PRO A 76 16.59 7.45 18.07
N LEU A 77 17.64 8.27 18.80
CA LEU A 77 18.19 8.14 20.17
C LEU A 77 17.29 8.81 21.21
N ALA A 78 16.06 9.21 21.16
CA ALA A 78 15.21 9.68 22.29
C ALA A 78 14.37 10.87 21.81
N GLY A 79 13.18 10.62 21.26
CA GLY A 79 12.00 11.52 21.23
C GLY A 79 10.77 10.76 20.73
N PRO A 80 9.40 11.16 21.46
CA PRO A 80 8.22 10.49 20.90
C PRO A 80 8.37 10.25 19.39
N LEU A 81 8.66 9.01 18.97
CA LEU A 81 8.37 8.81 17.53
C LEU A 81 7.51 9.96 16.97
N PRO A 82 7.94 10.73 15.98
CA PRO A 82 7.10 11.81 15.43
C PRO A 82 5.64 11.36 15.23
N PHE A 83 5.18 10.36 16.14
CA PHE A 83 3.81 9.96 15.79
C PHE A 83 2.79 10.75 16.62
N ARG A 84 1.90 11.19 15.98
CA ARG A 84 0.71 11.79 16.62
C ARG A 84 -0.45 10.79 16.68
N THR A 85 -1.02 10.73 17.94
CA THR A 85 -2.21 9.84 18.03
C THR A 85 -3.42 10.49 17.33
N ILE A 86 -4.05 9.61 16.51
CA ILE A 86 -5.23 10.11 15.77
C ILE A 86 -6.51 9.67 16.47
N ALA A 87 -6.54 8.45 16.86
CA ALA A 87 -7.73 7.92 17.57
C ALA A 87 -7.29 6.77 18.49
N LYS A 88 -8.13 6.68 19.56
CA LYS A 88 -7.85 5.61 20.55
C LYS A 88 -9.13 4.80 20.81
N SER A 89 -8.89 3.43 20.76
CA SER A 89 -10.06 2.61 21.09
C SER A 89 -10.59 2.91 22.51
N ARG A 90 -11.99 2.85 22.60
CA ARG A 90 -12.71 3.09 23.89
C ARG A 90 -12.61 4.54 24.32
N ASP A 91 -12.13 5.35 23.37
CA ASP A 91 -12.18 6.80 23.68
C ASP A 91 -13.35 7.44 22.93
N PHE A 92 -13.50 8.74 23.39
CA PHE A 92 -14.63 9.51 22.86
C PHE A 92 -14.54 9.61 21.33
N ALA A 93 -15.72 9.20 20.66
CA ALA A 93 -15.83 9.40 19.20
C ALA A 93 -16.42 10.79 18.92
N PRO A 94 -15.54 11.69 18.38
CA PRO A 94 -16.00 13.08 18.20
C PRO A 94 -17.17 13.17 17.21
N GLY A 95 -18.16 14.03 17.62
CA GLY A 95 -19.29 14.28 16.69
C GLY A 95 -20.42 13.26 16.86
N VAL A 96 -20.19 12.30 17.85
CA VAL A 96 -21.30 11.35 18.11
C VAL A 96 -21.63 11.40 19.60
N VAL A 97 -22.89 11.72 19.84
CA VAL A 97 -23.31 11.91 21.25
C VAL A 97 -23.35 10.54 21.95
N ASP A 98 -22.65 10.44 23.19
CA ASP A 98 -22.66 9.26 24.10
C ASP A 98 -22.09 8.03 23.40
N ALA A 99 -21.07 8.27 22.55
CA ALA A 99 -20.46 7.08 21.89
C ALA A 99 -18.94 7.18 21.95
N ASP A 100 -18.31 6.01 22.08
CA ASP A 100 -16.84 5.88 22.02
C ASP A 100 -16.43 5.06 20.78
N PHE A 101 -15.11 5.18 20.49
CA PHE A 101 -14.60 4.27 19.43
C PHE A 101 -14.55 2.82 19.94
N GLY A 102 -15.12 1.88 19.11
CA GLY A 102 -14.89 0.43 19.37
C GLY A 102 -13.62 -0.04 18.68
N THR A 103 -13.79 -0.48 17.44
CA THR A 103 -12.62 -0.94 16.66
C THR A 103 -12.22 0.15 15.67
N LEU A 104 -10.92 0.44 15.70
CA LEU A 104 -10.42 1.41 14.70
C LEU A 104 -10.06 0.68 13.41
N LEU A 105 -10.63 1.22 12.30
CA LEU A 105 -10.39 0.53 11.01
C LEU A 105 -9.33 1.29 10.22
N THR A 106 -8.80 0.61 9.20
CA THR A 106 -7.63 1.11 8.45
C THR A 106 -7.96 2.45 7.77
N PRO A 107 -7.02 3.42 7.98
CA PRO A 107 -7.25 4.75 7.39
C PRO A 107 -6.68 4.86 5.97
N ALA A 108 -7.09 5.84 5.33
CA ALA A 108 -6.41 6.25 4.08
C ALA A 108 -5.79 7.64 4.26
N VAL A 109 -4.49 7.72 3.72
CA VAL A 109 -3.76 8.99 3.90
C VAL A 109 -3.51 9.59 2.51
N ASN A 110 -3.72 10.96 2.51
CA ASN A 110 -3.44 11.56 1.18
C ASN A 110 -2.04 12.16 1.15
N SER A 111 -1.66 12.82 -0.01
CA SER A 111 -0.29 13.25 -0.31
C SER A 111 0.16 14.39 0.62
N ILE A 112 -0.79 15.05 1.29
CA ILE A 112 -0.35 16.16 2.17
C ILE A 112 -0.54 15.77 3.64
N GLY A 113 -0.85 14.42 3.91
CA GLY A 113 -0.79 13.93 5.32
C GLY A 113 -2.16 13.96 5.98
N GLU A 114 -3.23 14.42 5.21
CA GLU A 114 -4.59 14.26 5.77
C GLU A 114 -5.06 12.80 5.73
N MET A 115 -6.04 12.58 6.62
CA MET A 115 -6.40 11.14 6.73
C MET A 115 -7.91 11.01 6.89
N THR A 116 -8.40 9.85 6.36
CA THR A 116 -9.79 9.45 6.59
C THR A 116 -9.83 8.02 7.17
N MET A 117 -10.67 8.03 8.19
CA MET A 117 -10.71 6.69 8.82
C MET A 117 -12.15 6.31 9.16
N ALA A 118 -12.33 4.94 9.24
CA ALA A 118 -13.61 4.42 9.75
C ALA A 118 -13.39 3.75 11.11
N GLY A 119 -14.49 3.69 11.85
CA GLY A 119 -14.41 3.02 13.17
C GLY A 119 -15.80 2.59 13.63
N THR A 120 -15.76 1.44 14.42
CA THR A 120 -17.05 1.05 15.04
C THR A 120 -17.34 1.91 16.28
N LEU A 121 -18.65 1.91 16.53
CA LEU A 121 -19.06 2.77 17.67
C LEU A 121 -19.60 1.87 18.79
N THR A 122 -19.22 2.24 20.02
CA THR A 122 -19.80 1.56 21.21
C THR A 122 -20.43 2.61 22.12
N GLY A 123 -21.24 2.13 23.09
CA GLY A 123 -21.87 3.07 24.05
C GLY A 123 -23.35 3.31 23.68
N ALA A 124 -23.98 4.19 24.52
CA ALA A 124 -25.45 4.39 24.42
C ALA A 124 -25.83 5.09 23.11
N GLY A 125 -24.80 5.74 22.52
CA GLY A 125 -25.08 6.49 21.28
C GLY A 125 -24.94 5.57 20.06
N SER A 126 -24.71 4.28 20.24
CA SER A 126 -24.61 3.31 19.13
C SER A 126 -25.73 2.27 19.24
N ASN A 127 -26.15 1.60 18.07
CA ASN A 127 -27.15 0.52 18.07
C ASN A 127 -26.47 -0.83 18.38
N ARG A 128 -26.55 -1.08 19.73
CA ARG A 128 -25.96 -2.35 20.22
C ARG A 128 -24.55 -2.55 19.66
N ASN A 129 -23.87 -1.40 19.45
CA ASN A 129 -22.44 -1.41 19.05
C ASN A 129 -22.26 -1.90 17.61
N ARG A 130 -23.37 -1.70 16.79
CA ARG A 130 -23.28 -2.17 15.40
C ARG A 130 -23.06 -0.99 14.46
N ASP A 131 -22.99 0.22 15.11
CA ASP A 131 -22.89 1.39 14.22
C ASP A 131 -21.41 1.68 13.92
N ARG A 132 -21.30 2.30 12.67
CA ARG A 132 -19.94 2.72 12.25
C ARG A 132 -19.97 4.19 11.80
N GLY A 133 -18.70 4.74 11.81
CA GLY A 133 -18.61 6.15 11.35
C GLY A 133 -17.34 6.36 10.53
N ILE A 134 -17.43 7.52 9.74
CA ILE A 134 -16.22 7.94 8.99
C ILE A 134 -15.79 9.33 9.49
N TRP A 135 -14.44 9.41 9.77
CA TRP A 135 -13.89 10.67 10.30
C TRP A 135 -12.72 11.11 9.42
N THR A 136 -12.54 12.39 9.46
CA THR A 136 -11.34 12.90 8.75
C THR A 136 -10.48 13.73 9.68
N ASP A 137 -9.16 13.55 9.37
CA ASP A 137 -8.15 14.34 10.10
C ASP A 137 -7.48 15.31 9.12
N THR A 138 -7.66 16.66 9.30
CA THR A 138 -6.97 17.66 8.46
C THR A 138 -5.87 18.35 9.27
N ASN A 139 -5.09 17.47 10.04
CA ASN A 139 -3.95 17.95 10.86
C ASN A 139 -4.43 18.71 12.10
N GLY A 140 -5.68 18.29 12.58
CA GLY A 140 -6.33 18.73 13.83
C GLY A 140 -7.20 17.60 14.42
N PRO A 141 -8.10 18.00 15.41
CA PRO A 141 -8.93 16.92 15.95
C PRO A 141 -9.78 16.26 14.86
N LEU A 142 -10.04 15.03 15.10
CA LEU A 142 -10.89 14.28 14.16
C LEU A 142 -12.27 14.93 14.01
N SER A 143 -12.71 15.00 12.77
CA SER A 143 -14.07 15.52 12.50
C SER A 143 -14.92 14.42 11.83
N LEU A 144 -16.17 14.38 12.34
CA LEU A 144 -17.07 13.34 11.80
C LEU A 144 -17.59 13.76 10.42
N ILE A 145 -17.43 12.75 9.39
CA ILE A 145 -18.05 12.99 8.06
C ILE A 145 -19.47 12.44 8.03
N THR A 146 -19.63 11.21 8.32
CA THR A 146 -20.98 10.61 8.41
C THR A 146 -20.92 9.36 9.29
N LYS A 147 -22.15 8.89 9.65
CA LYS A 147 -22.23 7.67 10.49
C LYS A 147 -23.52 6.91 10.18
N SER A 148 -23.47 5.66 10.70
CA SER A 148 -24.73 4.89 10.60
C SER A 148 -25.93 5.72 11.10
N ARG A 149 -26.99 5.69 10.19
CA ARG A 149 -28.32 6.23 10.54
C ARG A 149 -28.39 7.72 10.17
N ASN A 150 -27.22 8.14 9.68
CA ASN A 150 -27.30 9.53 9.20
C ASN A 150 -28.27 9.63 8.01
N ASP A 151 -29.10 10.73 8.08
CA ASP A 151 -30.10 10.96 7.02
C ASP A 151 -29.43 11.51 5.74
N LEU A 152 -29.87 10.84 4.68
CA LEU A 152 -29.20 11.27 3.43
C LEU A 152 -30.18 12.01 2.52
N THR A 153 -31.26 12.49 3.09
CA THR A 153 -32.25 13.23 2.29
C THR A 153 -31.61 14.42 1.58
N GLY A 154 -31.90 14.50 0.32
CA GLY A 154 -31.41 15.69 -0.42
C GLY A 154 -30.20 15.36 -1.28
N LEU A 155 -29.65 14.14 -1.03
CA LEU A 155 -28.51 13.78 -1.89
C LEU A 155 -29.01 13.12 -3.18
N ASN A 156 -28.15 13.24 -4.24
CA ASN A 156 -28.52 12.57 -5.50
C ASN A 156 -28.76 11.06 -5.28
N TYR A 157 -29.77 10.58 -6.00
CA TYR A 157 -30.13 9.15 -6.03
C TYR A 157 -30.89 8.75 -4.77
N MET A 158 -31.22 9.79 -3.92
CA MET A 158 -32.04 9.48 -2.73
C MET A 158 -33.46 9.99 -2.95
N ASN A 159 -34.39 9.13 -2.51
CA ASN A 159 -35.80 9.52 -2.74
C ASN A 159 -36.49 9.93 -1.43
N GLY A 160 -35.69 10.20 -0.38
CA GLY A 160 -36.30 10.60 0.92
C GLY A 160 -36.54 9.39 1.84
N GLY A 161 -35.87 9.42 3.17
CA GLY A 161 -36.09 8.35 4.18
C GLY A 161 -34.90 7.38 4.22
N GLU A 162 -33.99 7.50 3.20
CA GLU A 162 -32.81 6.61 3.22
C GLU A 162 -31.77 7.14 4.22
N LYS A 163 -31.17 6.20 4.87
CA LYS A 163 -30.12 6.52 5.87
C LYS A 163 -28.87 5.67 5.59
N VAL A 164 -27.83 6.19 6.20
CA VAL A 164 -26.62 5.34 6.11
C VAL A 164 -26.82 4.08 6.97
N GLY A 165 -26.78 2.89 6.26
CA GLY A 165 -26.79 1.61 7.03
C GLY A 165 -25.46 1.34 7.71
N SER A 166 -24.43 1.16 6.89
CA SER A 166 -23.06 0.95 7.43
C SER A 166 -22.04 1.52 6.44
N VAL A 167 -20.99 2.08 7.05
CA VAL A 167 -19.92 2.60 6.17
C VAL A 167 -18.77 1.58 6.14
N SER A 168 -18.14 1.50 4.92
CA SER A 168 -16.92 0.68 4.79
C SER A 168 -15.67 1.55 4.84
N MET A 169 -14.46 0.83 4.83
CA MET A 169 -13.18 1.56 4.91
C MET A 169 -13.05 2.55 3.75
N PRO A 170 -12.57 3.78 4.19
CA PRO A 170 -12.35 4.73 3.10
C PRO A 170 -11.37 4.19 2.05
N VAL A 171 -11.88 4.24 0.95
CA VAL A 171 -11.11 3.66 -0.16
C VAL A 171 -10.15 4.71 -0.72
N PHE A 172 -10.28 6.05 0.09
CA PHE A 172 -9.42 7.03 -0.61
C PHE A 172 -9.41 8.34 0.18
N GLU A 173 -8.24 8.98 0.09
CA GLU A 173 -8.08 10.32 0.69
C GLU A 173 -7.17 11.18 -0.20
N GLN A 174 -7.82 12.14 -1.11
CA GLN A 174 -7.02 13.15 -1.84
C GLN A 174 -7.29 14.55 -1.26
N ASP A 175 -6.34 15.55 -1.67
CA ASP A 175 -6.53 16.93 -1.14
C ASP A 175 -7.95 17.43 -1.38
N GLY A 176 -8.89 17.20 -0.40
CA GLY A 176 -10.16 17.95 -0.47
C GLY A 176 -11.32 17.06 -0.88
N PHE A 177 -11.01 15.64 -1.17
CA PHE A 177 -12.17 14.78 -1.49
C PHE A 177 -11.92 13.35 -0.97
N LYS A 178 -13.00 12.83 -0.41
CA LYS A 178 -12.92 11.49 0.22
C LYS A 178 -14.01 10.59 -0.36
N VAL A 179 -13.60 9.24 -0.55
CA VAL A 179 -14.63 8.33 -1.09
C VAL A 179 -14.68 7.08 -0.22
N PHE A 180 -15.88 6.73 -0.03
CA PHE A 180 -16.00 5.49 0.74
C PHE A 180 -17.34 4.83 0.40
N PRO A 181 -17.31 3.46 0.31
CA PRO A 181 -18.57 2.73 0.09
C PRO A 181 -19.42 2.63 1.37
N ALA A 182 -20.77 2.51 1.08
CA ALA A 182 -21.69 2.38 2.22
C ALA A 182 -22.94 1.59 1.80
N THR A 183 -23.57 1.06 2.87
CA THR A 183 -24.91 0.51 2.58
C THR A 183 -26.01 1.44 3.12
N LEU A 184 -27.20 1.21 2.45
CA LEU A 184 -28.32 2.09 2.86
C LEU A 184 -29.35 1.26 3.63
N THR A 185 -30.05 1.95 4.56
CA THR A 185 -31.25 1.40 5.22
C THR A 185 -32.37 2.44 5.13
N GLY A 186 -33.57 2.02 5.50
CA GLY A 186 -34.67 3.01 5.51
C GLY A 186 -35.72 2.66 4.45
N THR A 187 -36.58 3.58 4.22
CA THR A 187 -37.77 3.32 3.37
C THR A 187 -37.33 3.13 1.91
N GLY A 188 -37.79 1.97 1.33
CA GLY A 188 -37.57 1.81 -0.14
C GLY A 188 -36.20 1.19 -0.43
N VAL A 189 -35.42 0.89 0.69
CA VAL A 189 -34.08 0.31 0.45
C VAL A 189 -34.20 -1.22 0.53
N THR A 190 -33.79 -1.93 -0.55
CA THR A 190 -33.72 -3.40 -0.60
C THR A 190 -32.28 -3.86 -0.80
N LYS A 191 -32.14 -5.21 -0.88
CA LYS A 191 -30.77 -5.74 -1.10
C LYS A 191 -30.26 -5.39 -2.49
N SER A 192 -31.14 -5.18 -3.35
CA SER A 192 -30.73 -4.91 -4.74
C SER A 192 -30.36 -3.45 -4.95
N ASN A 193 -30.70 -2.56 -3.92
CA ASN A 193 -30.34 -1.13 -4.17
C ASN A 193 -29.74 -0.51 -2.91
N ASN A 194 -29.13 -1.36 -2.16
CA ASN A 194 -28.73 -0.79 -0.84
C ASN A 194 -27.25 -0.42 -0.84
N ALA A 195 -26.54 -0.64 -1.99
CA ALA A 195 -25.11 -0.23 -2.02
C ALA A 195 -24.98 1.17 -2.65
N VAL A 196 -24.10 1.98 -1.99
CA VAL A 196 -23.93 3.37 -2.48
C VAL A 196 -22.46 3.76 -2.30
N VAL A 197 -21.97 4.46 -3.31
CA VAL A 197 -20.63 5.08 -3.17
C VAL A 197 -20.78 6.57 -2.85
N LEU A 198 -20.18 6.92 -1.66
CA LEU A 198 -20.34 8.33 -1.21
C LEU A 198 -19.00 9.07 -1.34
N GLY A 199 -19.14 10.34 -1.66
CA GLY A 199 -17.97 11.24 -1.67
C GLY A 199 -18.16 12.42 -0.70
N HIS A 200 -17.01 12.96 -0.29
CA HIS A 200 -17.00 14.18 0.58
C HIS A 200 -15.94 15.15 0.05
N ASP A 201 -16.42 16.36 -0.31
CA ASP A 201 -15.48 17.31 -0.95
C ASP A 201 -14.85 18.25 0.07
N GLY A 202 -14.97 17.90 1.33
CA GLY A 202 -14.38 18.75 2.40
C GLY A 202 -15.46 19.55 3.12
N THR A 203 -16.57 19.70 2.33
CA THR A 203 -17.64 20.51 2.98
C THR A 203 -18.93 19.69 3.07
N ALA A 204 -19.25 18.95 1.99
CA ALA A 204 -20.56 18.27 2.05
C ALA A 204 -20.41 16.86 1.48
N LEU A 205 -21.38 16.08 1.97
CA LEU A 205 -21.48 14.70 1.43
C LEU A 205 -22.18 14.71 0.08
N GLU A 206 -21.70 13.77 -0.83
CA GLU A 206 -22.38 13.60 -2.13
C GLU A 206 -22.48 12.10 -2.45
N THR A 207 -23.46 11.84 -3.40
CA THR A 207 -23.59 10.44 -3.86
C THR A 207 -23.03 10.32 -5.29
N LEU A 208 -22.10 9.27 -5.39
CA LEU A 208 -21.47 9.14 -6.72
C LEU A 208 -22.19 8.06 -7.54
N ALA A 209 -22.62 7.03 -6.91
CA ALA A 209 -23.34 5.95 -7.62
C ALA A 209 -24.07 5.08 -6.59
N ARG A 210 -25.24 4.53 -7.13
CA ARG A 210 -26.04 3.68 -6.22
C ARG A 210 -26.59 2.49 -7.00
N THR A 211 -26.48 1.33 -6.34
CA THR A 211 -27.09 0.17 -7.01
C THR A 211 -28.62 0.33 -7.13
N GLY A 212 -29.15 -0.22 -8.28
CA GLY A 212 -30.62 -0.28 -8.45
C GLY A 212 -31.19 1.07 -8.90
N ASP A 213 -30.28 2.06 -9.13
CA ASP A 213 -30.83 3.36 -9.57
C ASP A 213 -30.58 3.52 -11.08
N ALA A 214 -31.62 3.82 -11.81
CA ALA A 214 -31.54 3.83 -13.29
C ALA A 214 -30.97 5.17 -13.79
N THR A 215 -30.70 6.05 -12.85
CA THR A 215 -30.28 7.38 -13.33
C THR A 215 -28.77 7.55 -13.11
N VAL A 216 -28.16 6.42 -12.71
CA VAL A 216 -26.70 6.55 -12.56
C VAL A 216 -26.10 6.90 -13.93
N ASN A 217 -25.21 7.97 -13.88
CA ASN A 217 -24.62 8.46 -15.14
C ASN A 217 -23.75 7.38 -15.81
N GLY A 218 -23.96 7.17 -17.14
CA GLY A 218 -23.01 6.32 -17.88
C GLY A 218 -23.50 4.87 -17.95
N LEU A 219 -24.86 4.59 -17.36
CA LEU A 219 -25.29 3.17 -17.40
C LEU A 219 -26.53 3.02 -18.30
N ASP A 220 -26.84 4.00 -19.09
CA ASP A 220 -27.93 3.96 -20.09
C ASP A 220 -29.18 3.28 -19.52
N SER A 221 -29.54 3.60 -18.30
CA SER A 221 -30.77 3.17 -17.60
C SER A 221 -30.64 1.74 -17.06
N ALA A 222 -29.46 1.09 -17.36
CA ALA A 222 -29.24 -0.20 -16.70
C ALA A 222 -29.01 -0.05 -15.20
N LEU A 223 -29.42 -1.15 -14.50
CA LEU A 223 -29.33 -1.09 -13.02
C LEU A 223 -28.06 -1.82 -12.55
N ALA A 224 -27.34 -0.98 -11.78
CA ALA A 224 -26.11 -1.62 -11.24
C ALA A 224 -26.47 -2.63 -10.14
N LEU A 225 -25.92 -3.82 -10.27
CA LEU A 225 -26.06 -4.85 -9.20
C LEU A 225 -25.01 -4.63 -8.11
N ARG A 226 -23.81 -4.26 -8.53
CA ARG A 226 -22.77 -4.00 -7.50
C ARG A 226 -21.61 -3.24 -8.15
N PHE A 227 -20.84 -2.65 -7.29
CA PHE A 227 -19.55 -2.00 -7.62
C PHE A 227 -18.42 -2.70 -6.86
N PRO A 228 -17.68 -3.55 -7.64
CA PRO A 228 -16.74 -4.46 -6.95
C PRO A 228 -15.57 -3.70 -6.34
N GLU A 229 -15.35 -2.62 -7.01
CA GLU A 229 -14.20 -1.85 -6.48
C GLU A 229 -14.43 -0.36 -6.71
N VAL A 230 -13.86 0.38 -5.79
CA VAL A 230 -13.87 1.85 -5.97
C VAL A 230 -12.43 2.36 -5.91
N LEU A 231 -12.04 2.90 -7.15
CA LEU A 231 -10.64 3.37 -7.21
C LEU A 231 -10.58 4.87 -7.49
N GLN A 232 -9.50 5.45 -7.12
CA GLN A 232 -9.36 6.88 -7.46
C GLN A 232 -7.90 7.16 -7.86
N THR A 233 -7.81 8.26 -8.68
CA THR A 233 -6.46 8.69 -9.10
C THR A 233 -5.71 9.36 -7.96
N ARG A 234 -4.39 9.18 -7.87
CA ARG A 234 -3.55 9.68 -6.75
C ARG A 234 -2.92 11.02 -7.12
N SER A 235 -3.47 11.76 -8.13
CA SER A 235 -2.89 13.08 -8.50
C SER A 235 -3.68 14.20 -7.80
N PRO A 236 -2.94 15.25 -7.21
CA PRO A 236 -3.51 16.42 -6.51
C PRO A 236 -4.30 17.33 -7.47
N SER A 237 -4.15 17.13 -8.89
CA SER A 237 -4.73 18.09 -9.85
C SER A 237 -5.94 17.49 -10.56
N THR A 238 -6.29 16.13 -10.26
CA THR A 238 -7.47 15.55 -10.92
C THR A 238 -8.11 14.49 -10.02
N SER A 239 -9.46 14.46 -9.85
CA SER A 239 -10.25 13.80 -8.79
C SER A 239 -11.21 12.78 -9.40
N TRP A 240 -10.70 11.84 -10.50
CA TRP A 240 -11.71 10.89 -11.01
C TRP A 240 -11.86 9.69 -10.05
N VAL A 241 -13.06 9.25 -10.14
CA VAL A 241 -13.38 7.99 -9.43
C VAL A 241 -13.67 6.93 -10.49
N VAL A 242 -12.85 5.84 -10.38
CA VAL A 242 -13.07 4.72 -11.34
C VAL A 242 -13.85 3.59 -10.64
N LEU A 243 -14.95 3.17 -11.38
CA LEU A 243 -15.85 2.20 -10.72
C LEU A 243 -16.16 1.06 -11.70
N PRO A 244 -15.41 -0.03 -11.48
CA PRO A 244 -15.94 -1.20 -12.20
C PRO A 244 -17.33 -1.60 -11.69
N TYR A 245 -18.08 -2.08 -12.71
CA TYR A 245 -19.46 -2.36 -12.26
C TYR A 245 -19.94 -3.66 -12.91
N VAL A 246 -21.02 -4.24 -12.17
CA VAL A 246 -21.81 -5.35 -12.74
C VAL A 246 -23.28 -4.93 -12.75
N LEU A 247 -23.87 -5.19 -14.02
CA LEU A 247 -25.27 -4.74 -14.14
C LEU A 247 -26.21 -5.94 -13.96
N ASN A 248 -27.44 -5.61 -13.61
CA ASN A 248 -28.49 -6.62 -13.55
C ASN A 248 -28.94 -7.00 -14.98
N ALA A 249 -28.52 -8.22 -15.38
CA ALA A 249 -28.75 -8.59 -16.81
C ALA A 249 -30.20 -9.02 -17.02
N LYS A 250 -30.91 -9.12 -15.91
CA LYS A 250 -32.34 -9.51 -16.06
C LYS A 250 -33.23 -8.27 -16.10
N ALA A 251 -32.60 -7.12 -15.78
CA ALA A 251 -33.41 -5.87 -15.81
C ALA A 251 -33.21 -5.17 -17.17
N ALA A 252 -34.15 -4.17 -17.45
CA ALA A 252 -34.04 -3.43 -18.72
C ALA A 252 -32.74 -2.63 -18.79
N GLY A 253 -32.00 -2.75 -20.05
CA GLY A 253 -30.88 -1.78 -20.22
C GLY A 253 -29.52 -2.49 -20.18
N ALA A 254 -29.56 -3.96 -19.92
CA ALA A 254 -28.31 -4.75 -20.01
C ALA A 254 -28.65 -6.22 -20.27
N THR A 255 -27.76 -6.96 -21.03
CA THR A 255 -27.83 -8.43 -21.20
C THR A 255 -26.59 -9.10 -20.62
N ALA A 256 -26.67 -10.50 -20.74
CA ALA A 256 -25.51 -11.25 -20.18
C ALA A 256 -24.22 -10.87 -20.92
N THR A 257 -24.34 -10.26 -22.04
CA THR A 257 -23.11 -9.94 -22.78
C THR A 257 -22.79 -8.44 -22.69
N THR A 258 -23.53 -7.69 -21.91
CA THR A 258 -23.24 -6.25 -21.78
C THR A 258 -23.36 -5.84 -20.31
N ASP A 259 -22.99 -6.74 -19.38
CA ASP A 259 -23.40 -6.44 -17.98
C ASP A 259 -22.17 -6.10 -17.13
N THR A 260 -21.07 -5.88 -17.86
CA THR A 260 -19.89 -5.45 -17.06
C THR A 260 -19.22 -4.27 -17.76
N GLY A 261 -18.54 -3.47 -16.94
CA GLY A 261 -17.84 -2.29 -17.53
C GLY A 261 -17.15 -1.47 -16.44
N VAL A 262 -16.71 -0.30 -16.90
CA VAL A 262 -16.02 0.58 -15.95
C VAL A 262 -16.56 2.02 -16.15
N LEU A 263 -16.83 2.67 -14.96
CA LEU A 263 -17.24 4.09 -14.99
C LEU A 263 -16.07 4.96 -14.51
N VAL A 264 -15.97 6.02 -15.22
CA VAL A 264 -15.04 7.05 -14.73
C VAL A 264 -15.83 8.33 -14.42
N LEU A 265 -15.82 8.62 -13.09
CA LEU A 265 -16.73 9.71 -12.66
C LEU A 265 -15.91 10.88 -12.13
N ASN A 266 -16.49 12.14 -12.39
CA ASN A 266 -15.98 13.30 -11.64
C ASN A 266 -16.38 13.24 -10.16
N GLN A 267 -15.87 14.15 -9.32
CA GLN A 267 -16.12 14.11 -7.87
C GLN A 267 -17.57 14.47 -7.55
N ASP A 268 -18.18 15.03 -8.64
CA ASP A 268 -19.60 15.35 -8.38
C ASP A 268 -20.52 14.25 -8.90
N GLY A 269 -19.86 13.16 -9.45
CA GLY A 269 -20.68 11.99 -9.84
C GLY A 269 -21.02 12.05 -11.33
N SER A 270 -20.66 13.17 -12.00
CA SER A 270 -20.92 13.23 -13.45
C SER A 270 -19.88 12.40 -14.22
N LEU A 271 -20.28 12.01 -15.41
CA LEU A 271 -19.41 11.12 -16.23
C LEU A 271 -18.28 11.95 -16.86
N GLN A 272 -17.08 11.52 -16.51
CA GLN A 272 -15.88 12.21 -17.05
C GLN A 272 -15.51 11.62 -18.41
N ASP A 273 -15.33 10.38 -18.59
CA ASP A 273 -14.85 9.74 -19.82
C ASP A 273 -15.72 8.50 -20.13
N LYS A 274 -15.77 8.21 -21.55
CA LYS A 274 -16.68 7.16 -22.06
C LYS A 274 -16.57 5.87 -21.23
N ALA A 275 -17.56 5.50 -20.55
CA ALA A 275 -17.79 4.18 -19.92
C ALA A 275 -17.48 3.04 -20.91
N ALA A 276 -16.28 2.31 -20.60
CA ALA A 276 -16.17 1.07 -21.39
C ALA A 276 -17.15 0.00 -20.87
N ARG A 277 -17.81 -0.49 -21.94
CA ARG A 277 -18.84 -1.50 -21.55
C ARG A 277 -18.70 -2.73 -22.42
N GLU A 278 -18.85 -3.82 -21.74
CA GLU A 278 -18.92 -5.10 -22.50
C GLU A 278 -19.91 -4.99 -23.68
N GLY A 279 -19.33 -5.38 -24.88
CA GLY A 279 -20.22 -5.39 -26.06
C GLY A 279 -20.01 -4.11 -26.90
N GLN A 280 -19.35 -3.15 -26.24
CA GLN A 280 -19.15 -1.90 -26.99
C GLN A 280 -17.92 -2.01 -27.90
N ALA A 281 -18.14 -1.39 -29.17
CA ALA A 281 -16.97 -1.39 -30.09
C ALA A 281 -15.81 -0.56 -29.51
N MET A 282 -14.73 -0.90 -29.90
CA MET A 282 -13.55 -0.12 -29.47
C MET A 282 -13.32 1.05 -30.43
N THR A 283 -13.56 2.41 -30.01
CA THR A 283 -13.48 3.55 -30.96
C THR A 283 -12.28 4.43 -30.61
N GLY A 284 -10.83 4.10 -30.97
CA GLY A 284 -9.75 5.12 -30.82
C GLY A 284 -8.37 4.45 -30.93
N LEU A 285 -7.84 4.27 -32.23
CA LEU A 285 -6.57 3.57 -32.57
C LEU A 285 -5.45 4.60 -32.77
N LEU A 286 -4.70 5.04 -31.64
CA LEU A 286 -3.43 5.65 -32.09
C LEU A 286 -2.27 4.66 -31.91
N GLY A 287 -1.84 3.86 -33.06
CA GLY A 287 -0.54 3.55 -33.69
C GLY A 287 0.52 3.14 -32.66
N ALA A 288 0.64 1.76 -32.36
CA ALA A 288 1.85 0.90 -32.46
C ALA A 288 1.76 -0.24 -31.46
N THR A 289 0.61 -1.13 -31.30
CA THR A 289 0.77 -2.55 -30.91
C THR A 289 -0.29 -3.38 -31.65
N PRO A 290 0.02 -4.74 -31.99
CA PRO A 290 -0.39 -5.76 -32.97
C PRO A 290 -1.91 -5.98 -32.94
N SER A 291 -2.88 -5.01 -32.37
CA SER A 291 -4.24 -5.39 -32.85
C SER A 291 -4.98 -4.13 -33.30
N SER A 292 -4.44 -3.42 -34.23
CA SER A 292 -5.23 -2.48 -35.03
C SER A 292 -6.53 -3.12 -35.53
N GLU A 293 -6.92 -4.43 -34.93
CA GLU A 293 -8.10 -5.09 -35.52
C GLU A 293 -9.39 -4.69 -34.79
N PRO A 294 -10.29 -4.07 -35.51
CA PRO A 294 -11.61 -3.75 -34.97
C PRO A 294 -12.21 -4.93 -34.19
N GLY A 295 -12.78 -4.72 -32.99
CA GLY A 295 -13.48 -5.75 -32.17
C GLY A 295 -14.30 -5.09 -31.07
N VAL A 296 -14.94 -6.08 -30.24
CA VAL A 296 -15.80 -5.56 -29.16
C VAL A 296 -15.24 -6.03 -27.81
N PHE A 297 -15.50 -5.11 -26.84
CA PHE A 297 -15.14 -5.56 -25.47
C PHE A 297 -15.99 -6.77 -25.04
N GLY A 298 -15.28 -7.88 -24.60
CA GLY A 298 -15.98 -8.95 -23.85
C GLY A 298 -16.12 -8.61 -22.35
N GLN A 299 -16.34 -9.71 -21.59
CA GLN A 299 -16.58 -9.51 -20.14
C GLN A 299 -15.36 -8.88 -19.46
N PHE A 300 -15.66 -7.88 -18.61
CA PHE A 300 -14.59 -7.28 -17.79
C PHE A 300 -14.36 -8.12 -16.53
N PHE A 301 -13.09 -8.22 -16.04
CA PHE A 301 -12.74 -9.03 -14.85
C PHE A 301 -12.93 -8.22 -13.58
N SER A 302 -13.91 -7.17 -13.68
CA SER A 302 -14.33 -6.31 -12.56
C SER A 302 -13.11 -5.83 -11.76
N ARG A 303 -11.93 -5.68 -12.39
CA ARG A 303 -10.74 -5.07 -11.75
C ARG A 303 -10.21 -3.95 -12.65
N ALA A 304 -9.72 -2.87 -11.86
CA ALA A 304 -9.11 -1.75 -12.62
C ALA A 304 -7.92 -1.18 -11.85
N ALA A 305 -7.08 -0.55 -12.63
CA ALA A 305 -5.95 0.12 -11.96
C ALA A 305 -5.86 1.58 -12.43
N VAL A 306 -5.43 2.35 -11.42
CA VAL A 306 -5.29 3.77 -11.78
C VAL A 306 -3.90 4.23 -11.37
N GLY A 307 -3.17 5.01 -12.25
CA GLY A 307 -1.82 5.52 -11.96
C GLY A 307 -1.88 6.83 -11.16
N ALA A 308 -0.64 7.32 -10.56
CA ALA A 308 -0.37 8.16 -9.37
C ALA A 308 0.32 9.45 -9.80
N ASP A 309 0.23 9.97 -11.19
CA ASP A 309 0.90 11.30 -11.11
C ASP A 309 1.30 11.77 -12.51
N ALA A 310 0.41 11.90 -13.58
CA ALA A 310 0.91 12.77 -14.68
C ALA A 310 -0.20 13.73 -15.12
N ALA A 311 0.02 15.05 -15.05
CA ALA A 311 -0.74 16.06 -15.81
C ALA A 311 -1.67 15.42 -16.84
N ILE A 312 -1.40 13.94 -17.18
CA ILE A 312 -2.23 13.19 -18.15
C ILE A 312 -2.65 11.86 -17.53
N GLN A 313 -3.95 11.58 -17.34
CA GLN A 313 -4.65 10.62 -16.46
C GLN A 313 -5.13 9.41 -17.29
N PHE A 314 -4.73 8.15 -16.69
CA PHE A 314 -5.11 6.93 -17.42
C PHE A 314 -5.60 5.87 -16.44
N TYR A 315 -6.43 5.14 -16.91
CA TYR A 315 -6.80 3.92 -16.15
C TYR A 315 -6.70 2.70 -17.07
N GLY A 316 -6.47 1.58 -16.27
CA GLY A 316 -6.37 0.32 -17.03
C GLY A 316 -7.30 -0.75 -16.46
N TYR A 317 -7.68 -1.65 -17.40
CA TYR A 317 -8.54 -2.72 -16.91
C TYR A 317 -8.40 -3.95 -17.81
N PRO A 318 -8.53 -5.09 -17.22
CA PRO A 318 -8.55 -6.31 -18.03
C PRO A 318 -9.97 -6.65 -18.52
N ALA A 319 -9.97 -7.10 -19.79
CA ALA A 319 -11.24 -7.59 -20.36
C ALA A 319 -10.95 -8.63 -21.44
N TYR A 320 -12.09 -9.29 -21.69
CA TYR A 320 -11.95 -10.15 -22.89
C TYR A 320 -12.17 -9.32 -24.15
N TRP A 321 -11.28 -9.67 -25.09
CA TRP A 321 -11.37 -8.98 -26.40
C TRP A 321 -11.79 -10.01 -27.47
N LEU A 322 -12.91 -9.60 -28.18
CA LEU A 322 -13.38 -10.45 -29.29
C LEU A 322 -13.08 -9.76 -30.63
N PRO A 323 -12.00 -10.28 -31.28
CA PRO A 323 -11.68 -9.68 -32.59
C PRO A 323 -12.80 -9.93 -33.62
N ASP A 324 -12.93 -8.97 -34.62
CA ASP A 324 -13.99 -9.13 -35.63
C ASP A 324 -13.80 -10.45 -36.39
N GLY A 325 -14.91 -11.22 -36.45
CA GLY A 325 -14.85 -12.42 -37.31
C GLY A 325 -14.34 -13.65 -36.52
N GLU A 326 -14.05 -13.38 -35.21
CA GLU A 326 -13.58 -14.53 -34.40
C GLU A 326 -14.66 -14.92 -33.38
N THR A 327 -14.49 -16.23 -32.88
CA THR A 327 -15.55 -16.71 -31.94
C THR A 327 -14.96 -16.85 -30.54
N THR A 328 -13.63 -16.58 -30.50
CA THR A 328 -13.04 -16.78 -29.15
C THR A 328 -12.55 -15.43 -28.61
N ALA A 329 -13.06 -15.16 -27.38
CA ALA A 329 -12.61 -13.92 -26.70
C ALA A 329 -11.25 -14.15 -26.01
N LEU A 330 -10.42 -13.11 -26.12
CA LEU A 330 -9.05 -13.22 -25.57
C LEU A 330 -8.87 -12.26 -24.39
N GLN A 331 -8.18 -12.85 -23.36
CA GLN A 331 -7.87 -11.92 -22.25
C GLN A 331 -6.85 -10.86 -22.67
N SER A 332 -7.28 -9.60 -22.23
CA SER A 332 -6.39 -8.51 -22.67
C SER A 332 -6.39 -7.38 -21.64
N LEU A 333 -5.31 -6.67 -21.66
CA LEU A 333 -5.23 -5.47 -20.80
C LEU A 333 -5.40 -4.20 -21.66
N PHE A 334 -6.37 -3.40 -21.12
CA PHE A 334 -6.64 -2.15 -21.87
C PHE A 334 -6.32 -0.93 -21.00
N ALA A 335 -5.82 0.04 -21.81
CA ALA A 335 -5.59 1.30 -21.05
C ALA A 335 -6.15 2.49 -21.86
N ASP A 336 -6.85 3.31 -21.14
CA ASP A 336 -7.23 4.60 -21.76
C ASP A 336 -6.21 5.69 -21.41
N ARG A 337 -5.33 6.04 -22.62
CA ARG A 337 -4.28 7.05 -22.39
C ARG A 337 -4.54 8.29 -23.24
N PHE A 338 -5.11 9.51 -22.78
CA PHE A 338 -5.12 10.76 -23.56
C PHE A 338 -6.46 10.88 -24.31
N ASN A 339 -7.67 11.05 -23.56
CA ASN A 339 -8.97 11.38 -24.22
C ASN A 339 -9.16 10.58 -25.51
N GLY A 340 -8.45 9.30 -25.56
CA GLY A 340 -8.63 8.29 -26.63
C GLY A 340 -8.03 6.94 -26.20
N LEU A 341 -8.83 5.84 -26.51
CA LEU A 341 -8.61 4.43 -26.12
C LEU A 341 -7.38 3.86 -26.84
N GLU A 342 -6.26 3.60 -26.16
CA GLU A 342 -5.24 2.68 -26.70
C GLU A 342 -5.55 1.23 -26.31
N VAL A 343 -5.37 0.31 -27.48
CA VAL A 343 -5.70 -1.12 -27.34
C VAL A 343 -4.39 -1.89 -27.09
N ALA A 344 -4.37 -2.74 -25.97
CA ALA A 344 -3.84 -4.02 -25.44
C ALA A 344 -2.32 -3.92 -25.19
N SER A 345 -1.89 -3.54 -24.00
CA SER A 345 -0.46 -3.75 -23.69
C SER A 345 -0.02 -5.18 -23.96
N ILE A 346 -1.09 -6.22 -24.02
CA ILE A 346 -0.76 -7.63 -24.29
C ILE A 346 -2.06 -8.44 -24.30
N GLY A 347 -2.24 -9.35 -25.28
CA GLY A 347 -3.44 -10.20 -25.41
C GLY A 347 -3.05 -11.69 -25.43
N GLN A 348 -4.04 -12.45 -24.85
CA GLN A 348 -3.84 -13.91 -24.85
C GLN A 348 -3.53 -14.41 -26.28
N GLY A 349 -2.46 -15.23 -26.29
CA GLY A 349 -2.13 -15.84 -27.60
C GLY A 349 -1.04 -15.06 -28.33
N ASN A 350 -0.77 -13.87 -27.82
CA ASN A 350 0.35 -13.10 -28.41
C ASN A 350 1.70 -13.55 -27.84
N SER A 351 2.68 -13.22 -28.72
CA SER A 351 4.03 -13.50 -28.18
C SER A 351 4.28 -12.72 -26.88
N ALA A 352 4.79 -13.57 -25.89
CA ALA A 352 5.07 -12.90 -24.61
C ALA A 352 6.27 -11.94 -24.77
N LEU A 353 6.06 -10.67 -24.32
CA LEU A 353 7.05 -9.59 -24.55
C LEU A 353 8.40 -9.96 -23.93
N GLY A 354 9.49 -9.80 -24.84
CA GLY A 354 10.87 -9.96 -24.33
C GLY A 354 11.24 -11.43 -24.14
N MET A 355 10.36 -12.39 -24.66
CA MET A 355 10.67 -13.83 -24.58
C MET A 355 10.67 -14.42 -25.99
N ASP A 356 11.18 -15.74 -26.00
CA ASP A 356 11.09 -16.44 -27.30
C ASP A 356 9.70 -16.28 -27.93
N PRO A 357 9.68 -15.94 -29.19
CA PRO A 357 8.40 -15.64 -29.87
C PRO A 357 7.44 -16.85 -29.84
N ALA A 358 7.97 -18.05 -29.61
CA ALA A 358 7.09 -19.24 -29.51
C ALA A 358 6.42 -19.33 -28.12
N ILE A 359 6.90 -18.56 -27.23
CA ILE A 359 6.22 -18.53 -25.91
C ILE A 359 5.10 -17.48 -25.94
N LEU A 360 3.92 -18.02 -25.58
CA LEU A 360 2.74 -17.16 -25.76
C LEU A 360 2.14 -16.78 -24.41
N PHE A 361 1.61 -15.54 -24.38
CA PHE A 361 0.89 -15.04 -23.20
C PHE A 361 -0.48 -15.73 -23.08
N GLN A 362 -0.80 -16.10 -21.78
CA GLN A 362 -2.04 -16.92 -21.66
C GLN A 362 -3.08 -16.17 -20.82
N SER A 363 -2.64 -15.54 -19.78
CA SER A 363 -3.70 -14.93 -18.94
C SER A 363 -3.10 -13.83 -18.07
N VAL A 364 -4.04 -12.93 -17.67
CA VAL A 364 -3.65 -11.86 -16.72
C VAL A 364 -4.02 -12.31 -15.29
N LEU A 365 -2.99 -12.23 -14.44
CA LEU A 365 -3.26 -12.67 -13.04
C LEU A 365 -3.40 -11.46 -12.12
N GLY A 366 -2.78 -10.29 -12.45
CA GLY A 366 -2.85 -9.07 -11.63
C GLY A 366 -2.23 -7.87 -12.38
N GLU A 367 -2.89 -6.61 -11.94
CA GLU A 367 -2.34 -5.43 -12.66
C GLU A 367 -2.36 -4.21 -11.74
N THR A 368 -1.33 -3.45 -11.94
CA THR A 368 -1.31 -2.11 -11.32
C THR A 368 -0.60 -1.14 -12.28
N MET A 369 -0.58 0.12 -11.87
CA MET A 369 0.07 1.09 -12.78
C MET A 369 1.01 1.99 -11.97
N ASP A 370 2.08 2.35 -12.73
CA ASP A 370 3.02 3.27 -12.02
C ASP A 370 2.57 4.72 -12.18
N SER A 371 3.38 5.65 -11.69
CA SER A 371 2.96 7.06 -11.59
C SER A 371 2.84 7.68 -12.99
N PHE A 372 3.30 6.93 -14.01
CA PHE A 372 3.14 7.47 -15.38
C PHE A 372 2.11 6.65 -16.16
N SER A 373 1.45 5.78 -15.40
CA SER A 373 0.29 5.03 -15.93
C SER A 373 0.76 3.92 -16.87
N TRP A 374 1.98 3.49 -16.69
CA TRP A 374 2.37 2.23 -17.35
C TRP A 374 2.03 1.02 -16.46
N PHE A 375 1.69 -0.09 -17.23
CA PHE A 375 1.27 -1.29 -16.46
C PHE A 375 2.47 -2.00 -15.86
N LEU A 376 2.32 -2.29 -14.69
CA LEU A 376 2.99 -3.45 -14.09
C LEU A 376 2.00 -4.60 -13.88
N TYR A 377 2.39 -5.75 -14.60
CA TYR A 377 1.35 -6.79 -14.51
C TYR A 377 2.01 -8.17 -14.48
N ARG A 378 1.18 -9.06 -13.90
CA ARG A 378 1.59 -10.48 -13.75
C ARG A 378 0.65 -11.37 -14.56
N GLY A 379 1.32 -12.30 -15.34
CA GLY A 379 0.49 -13.21 -16.16
C GLY A 379 1.17 -14.56 -16.34
N THR A 380 0.42 -15.45 -17.05
CA THR A 380 1.02 -16.77 -17.32
C THR A 380 1.38 -16.88 -18.80
N VAL A 381 2.36 -17.81 -19.04
CA VAL A 381 2.78 -18.02 -20.44
C VAL A 381 2.79 -19.52 -20.72
N SER A 382 2.70 -19.85 -22.05
CA SER A 382 2.83 -21.26 -22.48
C SER A 382 3.71 -21.33 -23.72
N GLY A 383 4.30 -22.50 -23.95
CA GLY A 383 5.18 -22.69 -25.12
C GLY A 383 6.37 -23.60 -24.77
N PRO A 384 7.28 -23.69 -25.64
CA PRO A 384 8.39 -24.62 -25.45
C PRO A 384 9.19 -24.30 -24.18
N GLY A 385 9.35 -25.38 -23.33
CA GLY A 385 10.25 -25.21 -22.15
C GLY A 385 9.52 -24.56 -20.97
N VAL A 386 8.20 -24.16 -21.18
CA VAL A 386 7.45 -23.54 -20.08
C VAL A 386 6.70 -24.65 -19.33
N THR A 387 6.99 -24.77 -18.02
CA THR A 387 6.28 -25.70 -17.12
C THR A 387 5.55 -24.91 -16.02
N LYS A 388 4.96 -25.69 -15.13
CA LYS A 388 4.24 -25.00 -14.02
C LYS A 388 5.21 -24.29 -13.09
N SER A 389 6.35 -24.73 -13.12
CA SER A 389 7.33 -24.15 -12.17
C SER A 389 7.94 -22.85 -12.71
N ASN A 390 7.55 -22.48 -14.04
CA ASN A 390 8.14 -21.22 -14.55
C ASN A 390 7.16 -20.50 -15.48
N ASN A 391 5.89 -20.79 -15.24
CA ASN A 391 4.92 -20.26 -16.23
C ASN A 391 4.37 -18.90 -15.79
N GLU A 392 4.92 -18.29 -14.76
CA GLU A 392 4.40 -16.96 -14.35
C GLU A 392 5.52 -15.91 -14.56
N VAL A 393 4.98 -14.74 -15.09
CA VAL A 393 6.00 -13.72 -15.42
C VAL A 393 5.48 -12.35 -15.00
N LEU A 394 6.35 -11.53 -14.50
CA LEU A 394 6.03 -10.14 -14.16
C LEU A 394 6.64 -9.20 -15.20
N TRP A 395 5.73 -8.31 -15.74
CA TRP A 395 6.17 -7.36 -16.79
C TRP A 395 5.95 -5.91 -16.32
N HIS A 396 6.82 -5.15 -16.93
CA HIS A 396 6.55 -3.70 -16.90
C HIS A 396 6.48 -3.17 -18.34
N GLU A 397 5.39 -2.51 -18.61
CA GLU A 397 5.12 -2.06 -20.00
C GLU A 397 6.21 -1.14 -20.52
N ASN A 398 6.81 -0.33 -19.73
CA ASN A 398 7.85 0.61 -20.20
C ASN A 398 9.22 -0.07 -20.32
N VAL A 399 9.25 -1.35 -20.15
CA VAL A 399 10.50 -2.13 -20.37
C VAL A 399 10.14 -3.35 -21.23
N PRO A 400 9.80 -3.13 -22.48
CA PRO A 400 9.19 -4.21 -23.27
C PRO A 400 10.23 -5.19 -23.81
N ALA A 401 11.49 -4.83 -23.70
CA ALA A 401 12.50 -5.72 -24.30
C ALA A 401 12.69 -6.98 -23.46
N GLN A 402 12.24 -6.97 -22.19
CA GLN A 402 12.35 -8.22 -21.39
C GLN A 402 11.45 -8.11 -20.15
N PRO A 403 11.10 -9.42 -19.68
CA PRO A 403 10.32 -9.41 -18.44
C PRO A 403 11.16 -8.94 -17.25
N LEU A 404 10.36 -8.42 -16.19
CA LEU A 404 11.09 -8.00 -14.98
C LEU A 404 11.55 -9.21 -14.16
N MET A 405 10.63 -10.13 -14.14
CA MET A 405 10.95 -11.33 -13.35
C MET A 405 10.08 -12.49 -13.82
N ARG A 406 10.75 -13.73 -13.59
CA ARG A 406 9.98 -14.93 -13.99
C ARG A 406 10.14 -16.02 -12.93
N LYS A 407 8.98 -16.54 -12.60
CA LYS A 407 9.02 -17.74 -11.73
C LYS A 407 9.99 -18.80 -12.29
N GLY A 408 10.85 -19.29 -11.28
CA GLY A 408 11.81 -20.34 -11.70
C GLY A 408 13.20 -19.73 -11.95
N ASP A 409 13.23 -18.36 -12.07
CA ASP A 409 14.55 -17.73 -12.25
C ASP A 409 15.35 -17.76 -10.94
N GLU A 410 16.68 -18.01 -11.16
CA GLU A 410 17.56 -17.92 -9.97
C GLU A 410 17.67 -16.47 -9.48
N VAL A 411 17.59 -16.36 -8.19
CA VAL A 411 17.77 -15.00 -7.62
C VAL A 411 19.26 -14.74 -7.41
N LEU A 412 19.75 -13.77 -8.22
CA LEU A 412 21.18 -13.44 -8.11
C LEU A 412 21.41 -12.39 -7.03
N GLY A 413 22.55 -12.46 -6.28
CA GLY A 413 22.79 -11.41 -5.26
C GLY A 413 22.55 -11.95 -3.84
N ILE A 414 22.08 -13.22 -3.83
CA ILE A 414 22.12 -13.95 -2.55
C ILE A 414 22.86 -15.27 -2.77
N ASP A 415 22.55 -16.35 -2.03
CA ASP A 415 23.31 -17.60 -2.25
C ASP A 415 22.90 -18.26 -3.58
N SER A 416 23.96 -18.90 -4.21
CA SER A 416 23.67 -19.58 -5.49
C SER A 416 22.71 -20.75 -5.28
N GLY A 417 21.80 -21.01 -6.32
CA GLY A 417 20.87 -22.17 -6.29
C GLY A 417 19.53 -21.81 -5.65
N ILE A 418 19.25 -20.58 -5.52
CA ILE A 418 17.96 -20.16 -4.94
C ILE A 418 17.10 -19.56 -6.07
N PHE A 419 15.83 -20.03 -6.07
CA PHE A 419 14.98 -19.65 -7.21
C PHE A 419 13.68 -19.01 -6.70
N ILE A 420 13.04 -18.27 -7.63
CA ILE A 420 11.71 -17.73 -7.30
C ILE A 420 10.67 -18.85 -7.50
N SER A 421 9.89 -19.03 -6.47
CA SER A 421 8.92 -20.15 -6.64
C SER A 421 7.50 -19.60 -6.73
N ARG A 422 7.36 -18.37 -6.18
CA ARG A 422 5.98 -17.82 -6.25
C ARG A 422 6.03 -16.31 -5.99
N PHE A 423 5.19 -15.60 -6.78
CA PHE A 423 5.01 -14.16 -6.49
C PHE A 423 3.84 -13.96 -5.52
N LEU A 424 4.13 -13.20 -4.46
CA LEU A 424 3.03 -13.01 -3.48
C LEU A 424 2.41 -11.62 -3.68
N LYS A 425 3.23 -10.63 -3.87
CA LYS A 425 2.73 -9.26 -4.05
C LYS A 425 3.74 -8.45 -4.86
N PHE A 426 3.15 -7.35 -5.54
CA PHE A 426 4.08 -6.52 -6.33
C PHE A 426 3.52 -5.10 -6.44
N TRP A 427 4.54 -4.18 -6.44
CA TRP A 427 4.18 -2.74 -6.46
C TRP A 427 5.06 -2.02 -7.49
N PRO A 428 4.48 -1.19 -8.21
CA PRO A 428 5.37 -0.34 -9.02
C PRO A 428 6.11 0.69 -8.16
N VAL A 429 7.36 0.84 -8.60
CA VAL A 429 8.17 1.89 -7.93
C VAL A 429 8.84 2.74 -9.01
N ASP A 430 8.20 3.81 -9.35
CA ASP A 430 8.66 4.68 -10.46
C ASP A 430 8.57 3.93 -11.80
N THR A 431 9.08 4.53 -12.92
CA THR A 431 8.91 3.90 -14.24
C THR A 431 9.98 2.81 -14.44
N GLY A 432 9.42 1.49 -14.66
CA GLY A 432 10.34 0.39 -15.06
C GLY A 432 10.95 -0.31 -13.84
N THR A 433 10.51 0.03 -12.62
CA THR A 433 11.01 -0.64 -11.39
C THR A 433 9.82 -1.16 -10.59
N ALA A 434 10.24 -2.11 -9.68
CA ALA A 434 9.13 -2.69 -8.89
C ALA A 434 9.68 -3.27 -7.59
N ILE A 435 8.82 -3.18 -6.59
CA ILE A 435 9.11 -3.99 -5.39
C ILE A 435 8.22 -5.24 -5.43
N VAL A 436 8.95 -6.42 -5.07
CA VAL A 436 8.22 -7.69 -5.21
C VAL A 436 8.44 -8.52 -3.93
N LEU A 437 7.32 -8.97 -3.40
CA LEU A 437 7.37 -9.99 -2.33
C LEU A 437 7.16 -11.39 -2.93
N ALA A 438 8.18 -12.25 -2.62
CA ALA A 438 8.10 -13.56 -3.30
C ALA A 438 8.56 -14.68 -2.37
N LYS A 439 8.08 -15.91 -2.75
CA LYS A 439 8.62 -17.11 -2.08
C LYS A 439 9.81 -17.67 -2.86
N LEU A 440 10.66 -18.36 -1.97
CA LEU A 440 11.89 -18.87 -2.59
C LEU A 440 11.92 -20.40 -2.45
N SER A 441 12.69 -21.05 -3.35
CA SER A 441 12.99 -22.50 -3.24
C SER A 441 14.46 -22.75 -3.58
N GLY A 442 14.91 -23.97 -3.32
CA GLY A 442 16.29 -24.33 -3.73
C GLY A 442 17.14 -24.68 -2.50
N LYS A 443 18.39 -24.71 -2.75
CA LYS A 443 19.34 -25.21 -1.72
C LYS A 443 19.35 -24.28 -0.49
N GLY A 444 19.06 -24.94 0.72
CA GLY A 444 19.24 -24.17 1.98
C GLY A 444 17.99 -23.33 2.30
N VAL A 445 16.94 -23.43 1.38
CA VAL A 445 15.72 -22.66 1.65
C VAL A 445 14.74 -23.56 2.43
N SER A 446 14.32 -23.13 3.64
CA SER A 446 13.27 -23.78 4.44
C SER A 446 12.16 -22.79 4.78
N SER A 447 11.24 -23.27 5.64
CA SER A 447 10.13 -22.36 6.01
C SER A 447 10.63 -21.15 6.82
N LYS A 448 11.82 -21.17 7.22
CA LYS A 448 12.34 -20.09 8.08
C LYS A 448 12.99 -18.98 7.25
N ASN A 449 13.20 -19.27 5.92
CA ASN A 449 13.87 -18.22 5.11
C ASN A 449 13.36 -18.27 3.67
N ASP A 450 12.11 -18.55 3.53
CA ASP A 450 11.64 -18.81 2.14
C ASP A 450 10.89 -17.60 1.59
N CYS A 451 11.04 -16.48 2.31
CA CYS A 451 10.32 -15.29 1.79
C CYS A 451 11.30 -14.12 1.69
N ILE A 452 11.05 -13.29 0.62
CA ILE A 452 12.01 -12.19 0.41
C ILE A 452 11.27 -11.01 -0.22
N VAL A 453 11.71 -9.82 0.20
CA VAL A 453 11.29 -8.60 -0.49
C VAL A 453 12.48 -8.04 -1.28
N PHE A 454 12.31 -7.88 -2.61
CA PHE A 454 13.45 -7.24 -3.33
C PHE A 454 12.93 -6.09 -4.18
N LEU A 455 13.90 -5.32 -4.54
CA LEU A 455 13.68 -4.20 -5.48
C LEU A 455 14.27 -4.56 -6.84
N VAL A 456 13.28 -4.63 -7.85
CA VAL A 456 13.82 -4.64 -9.23
C VAL A 456 14.25 -3.23 -9.64
N GLN A 457 15.58 -3.15 -9.92
CA GLN A 457 16.12 -1.78 -10.08
C GLN A 457 16.01 -1.37 -11.56
N ASP A 458 16.33 -0.13 -11.82
CA ASP A 458 16.18 0.41 -13.19
C ASP A 458 17.10 -0.32 -14.18
N ASP A 459 18.21 -0.88 -13.63
CA ASP A 459 19.10 -1.62 -14.56
C ASP A 459 18.74 -3.12 -14.55
N LEU A 460 17.62 -3.48 -13.91
CA LEU A 460 17.00 -4.82 -13.89
C LEU A 460 17.74 -5.77 -12.95
N THR A 461 18.75 -5.20 -12.30
CA THR A 461 19.33 -6.04 -11.22
C THR A 461 18.39 -6.08 -10.00
N LEU A 462 18.60 -7.22 -9.24
CA LEU A 462 17.73 -7.37 -8.06
C LEU A 462 18.50 -6.97 -6.79
N LEU A 463 17.83 -6.13 -6.06
CA LEU A 463 18.39 -5.79 -4.73
C LEU A 463 17.50 -6.38 -3.62
N PRO A 464 18.09 -7.37 -2.87
CA PRO A 464 17.29 -7.87 -1.73
C PRO A 464 17.12 -6.80 -0.63
N LEU A 465 15.86 -6.49 -0.44
CA LEU A 465 15.62 -5.47 0.62
C LEU A 465 15.52 -6.15 1.99
N MET A 466 14.83 -7.27 2.06
CA MET A 466 14.67 -8.01 3.34
C MET A 466 14.33 -9.47 3.03
N ARG A 467 15.02 -10.37 3.82
CA ARG A 467 14.70 -11.81 3.65
C ARG A 467 14.53 -12.46 5.03
N GLU A 468 13.47 -13.32 5.03
CA GLU A 468 13.34 -14.09 6.28
C GLU A 468 14.62 -14.91 6.56
N GLY A 469 14.95 -14.84 7.95
CA GLY A 469 16.15 -15.64 8.36
C GLY A 469 17.40 -14.75 8.47
N ASP A 470 17.35 -13.56 7.72
CA ASP A 470 18.53 -12.67 7.83
C ASP A 470 18.55 -11.93 9.18
N ILE A 471 19.79 -11.53 9.50
CA ILE A 471 19.94 -10.78 10.77
C ILE A 471 19.34 -9.38 10.60
N ALA A 472 18.43 -9.08 11.56
CA ALA A 472 17.92 -7.69 11.60
C ALA A 472 18.88 -6.77 12.35
N CYS A 473 19.20 -5.68 11.77
CA CYS A 473 20.19 -4.76 12.38
C CYS A 473 19.61 -4.11 13.65
N ASP A 474 19.83 -4.75 14.75
CA ASP A 474 19.46 -4.23 16.09
C ASP A 474 20.51 -4.69 17.10
N TRP A 475 20.42 -4.12 18.39
CA TRP A 475 21.49 -4.36 19.38
C TRP A 475 21.56 -5.83 19.78
N ASP A 476 20.38 -6.53 19.74
CA ASP A 476 20.43 -7.96 20.20
C ASP A 476 20.46 -8.90 18.99
N CYS A 477 20.56 -8.32 17.83
CA CYS A 477 20.80 -9.02 16.55
C CYS A 477 19.78 -10.14 16.35
N PRO A 478 18.50 -9.83 16.40
CA PRO A 478 17.52 -10.87 16.07
C PRO A 478 17.50 -11.20 14.58
N ARG A 479 16.76 -12.34 14.30
CA ARG A 479 16.59 -12.65 12.87
C ARG A 479 15.17 -12.30 12.40
N ILE A 480 15.19 -12.00 11.06
CA ILE A 480 13.85 -11.73 10.51
C ILE A 480 13.04 -13.04 10.51
N GLY A 481 11.90 -13.05 11.26
CA GLY A 481 11.05 -14.27 11.30
C GLY A 481 10.12 -14.31 10.09
N VAL A 482 8.91 -13.68 10.24
CA VAL A 482 7.92 -13.70 9.16
C VAL A 482 7.71 -12.26 8.67
N ILE A 483 7.90 -12.13 7.32
CA ILE A 483 7.48 -10.83 6.77
C ILE A 483 5.95 -10.78 6.72
N GLN A 484 5.42 -9.98 7.61
CA GLN A 484 3.96 -10.05 7.90
C GLN A 484 3.20 -9.13 6.94
N GLN A 485 3.89 -7.98 6.61
CA GLN A 485 3.15 -7.03 5.76
C GLN A 485 4.15 -6.10 5.07
N VAL A 486 3.70 -5.68 3.71
CA VAL A 486 4.51 -4.69 2.97
C VAL A 486 3.57 -3.65 2.34
N GLU A 487 4.03 -2.47 2.54
CA GLU A 487 3.28 -1.38 1.90
C GLU A 487 4.25 -0.48 1.13
N VAL A 488 3.73 -0.15 -0.12
CA VAL A 488 4.64 0.66 -0.96
C VAL A 488 3.82 1.84 -1.54
N GLU A 489 4.50 3.00 -1.39
CA GLU A 489 3.93 4.17 -2.07
C GLU A 489 4.55 4.29 -3.48
N PRO A 490 3.70 4.03 -4.49
CA PRO A 490 4.17 3.79 -5.86
C PRO A 490 4.81 5.04 -6.48
N SER A 491 4.51 6.29 -6.01
CA SER A 491 5.06 7.48 -6.69
C SER A 491 6.49 7.79 -6.23
N THR A 492 6.82 7.39 -5.03
CA THR A 492 8.16 7.82 -4.54
C THR A 492 8.98 6.58 -4.21
N GLY A 493 8.25 5.39 -4.15
CA GLY A 493 8.98 4.16 -3.81
C GLY A 493 9.25 4.03 -2.32
N ARG A 494 8.58 4.84 -1.54
CA ARG A 494 8.71 4.65 -0.08
C ARG A 494 7.94 3.39 0.36
N TYR A 495 8.56 2.71 1.33
CA TYR A 495 7.85 1.47 1.70
C TYR A 495 8.05 1.18 3.18
N LEU A 496 7.04 0.39 3.71
CA LEU A 496 7.09 -0.12 5.09
C LEU A 496 7.05 -1.65 5.07
N ILE A 497 7.90 -2.22 5.96
CA ILE A 497 7.83 -3.69 6.12
C ILE A 497 7.66 -4.02 7.61
N GLN A 498 6.50 -4.75 7.84
CA GLN A 498 6.31 -5.29 9.20
C GLN A 498 6.72 -6.76 9.25
N ALA A 499 7.55 -7.02 10.31
CA ALA A 499 8.01 -8.42 10.38
C ALA A 499 8.12 -8.87 11.83
N SER A 500 7.85 -10.24 11.98
CA SER A 500 8.24 -10.78 13.29
C SER A 500 9.75 -11.05 13.36
N LEU A 501 10.21 -11.12 14.64
CA LEU A 501 11.65 -11.37 14.82
C LEU A 501 11.83 -12.66 15.64
N THR A 502 12.82 -13.48 15.24
CA THR A 502 13.18 -14.65 16.07
C THR A 502 14.50 -14.40 16.81
N GLY A 503 14.63 -15.06 17.99
CA GLY A 503 15.88 -14.86 18.76
C GLY A 503 15.74 -13.70 19.75
N ALA A 504 14.40 -13.16 19.77
CA ALA A 504 14.04 -12.11 20.75
C ALA A 504 12.63 -12.41 21.29
N SER A 505 12.53 -12.97 22.53
CA SER A 505 11.26 -13.58 22.99
C SER A 505 10.23 -12.50 23.35
N THR A 506 10.59 -11.34 23.85
CA THR A 506 9.54 -10.39 24.34
C THR A 506 9.52 -9.15 23.44
N ARG A 507 10.47 -9.01 22.44
CA ARG A 507 10.52 -7.89 21.47
C ARG A 507 10.67 -8.46 20.05
N ASN A 508 9.65 -9.16 19.66
CA ASN A 508 9.78 -10.06 18.48
C ASN A 508 9.00 -9.50 17.28
N GLN A 509 8.80 -8.21 17.35
CA GLN A 509 8.13 -7.61 16.17
C GLN A 509 8.73 -6.21 15.90
N ALA A 510 8.77 -5.88 14.55
CA ALA A 510 9.36 -4.55 14.27
C ALA A 510 8.78 -4.01 12.95
N LEU A 511 8.84 -2.71 12.91
CA LEU A 511 8.46 -2.00 11.68
C LEU A 511 9.71 -1.40 11.04
N PHE A 512 9.84 -1.70 9.71
CA PHE A 512 11.00 -1.19 8.94
C PHE A 512 10.50 -0.22 7.86
N ALA A 513 11.39 0.73 7.59
CA ALA A 513 10.99 1.71 6.56
C ALA A 513 12.18 1.99 5.64
N GLY A 514 11.83 2.17 4.36
CA GLY A 514 12.87 2.50 3.37
C GLY A 514 12.26 3.23 2.16
N SER A 515 13.26 3.62 1.31
CA SER A 515 12.80 4.25 0.05
C SER A 515 13.64 3.73 -1.12
N ALA A 516 12.81 3.23 -2.14
CA ALA A 516 13.51 2.66 -3.30
C ALA A 516 14.11 3.79 -4.16
N GLY A 517 13.63 5.01 -3.97
CA GLY A 517 14.08 6.13 -4.83
C GLY A 517 15.35 6.80 -4.27
N TYR A 518 15.86 6.40 -3.08
CA TYR A 518 17.07 7.05 -2.53
C TYR A 518 18.32 6.33 -3.04
N GLY A 519 19.36 7.19 -3.41
CA GLY A 519 20.61 6.58 -3.91
C GLY A 519 20.47 6.12 -5.36
N ASP A 520 21.50 5.16 -5.83
CA ASP A 520 21.44 4.61 -7.21
C ASP A 520 21.72 3.10 -7.18
N SER A 521 21.63 2.55 -8.42
CA SER A 521 21.75 1.07 -8.48
C SER A 521 23.21 0.64 -8.33
N GLY A 522 24.13 1.53 -8.17
CA GLY A 522 25.55 1.18 -7.99
C GLY A 522 26.01 1.34 -6.53
N THR A 523 26.80 2.35 -6.16
CA THR A 523 27.46 2.47 -4.82
C THR A 523 26.46 3.01 -3.79
N GLY A 524 25.31 3.54 -4.23
CA GLY A 524 24.34 4.12 -3.28
C GLY A 524 23.21 3.14 -2.96
N LYS A 525 23.31 1.86 -3.28
CA LYS A 525 22.22 0.88 -3.09
C LYS A 525 21.89 0.69 -1.60
N PHE A 526 22.83 0.96 -0.71
CA PHE A 526 22.57 0.74 0.73
C PHE A 526 21.55 1.75 1.26
N LYS A 527 21.47 2.91 0.55
CA LYS A 527 20.48 3.93 1.01
C LYS A 527 19.04 3.47 0.71
N ARG A 528 18.94 2.36 -0.08
CA ARG A 528 17.59 1.89 -0.47
C ARG A 528 17.11 0.79 0.47
N LEU A 529 18.02 0.34 1.41
CA LEU A 529 17.66 -0.77 2.32
C LEU A 529 16.82 -0.23 3.50
N PRO A 530 15.93 -1.05 3.91
CA PRO A 530 15.07 -0.60 5.01
C PRO A 530 15.86 -0.49 6.34
N ALA A 531 15.30 0.43 7.13
CA ALA A 531 15.80 0.54 8.53
C ALA A 531 14.65 0.37 9.52
N MET A 532 15.08 -0.16 10.66
CA MET A 532 14.03 -0.38 11.69
C MET A 532 13.61 0.96 12.31
N VAL A 533 12.22 1.14 12.33
CA VAL A 533 11.75 2.46 12.82
C VAL A 533 11.01 2.27 14.15
N LEU A 534 10.46 1.10 14.36
CA LEU A 534 9.72 0.86 15.61
C LEU A 534 9.83 -0.62 15.98
N ARG A 535 9.98 -0.76 17.34
CA ARG A 535 10.16 -2.14 17.83
C ARG A 535 9.22 -2.41 19.01
N LYS A 536 8.58 -3.64 18.85
CA LYS A 536 7.86 -4.09 20.06
C LYS A 536 8.75 -3.99 21.32
N GLY A 537 8.08 -3.40 22.42
CA GLY A 537 8.83 -3.25 23.69
C GLY A 537 9.36 -1.83 23.86
N ALA A 538 9.28 -1.10 22.72
CA ALA A 538 9.77 0.30 22.83
C ALA A 538 8.79 1.16 23.64
N ARG A 539 9.45 2.06 24.49
CA ARG A 539 8.59 3.02 25.23
C ARG A 539 8.13 4.14 24.28
N PHE A 540 6.87 4.41 24.35
CA PHE A 540 6.23 5.36 23.41
C PHE A 540 5.33 6.33 24.18
N ASP A 541 5.67 7.68 24.06
CA ASP A 541 4.76 8.69 24.65
C ASP A 541 3.89 9.31 23.54
N THR A 542 2.68 8.96 23.56
CA THR A 542 1.81 9.41 22.44
C THR A 542 1.14 10.73 22.82
N GLY A 543 1.44 11.28 24.08
CA GLY A 543 0.74 12.54 24.42
C GLY A 543 -0.73 12.30 24.76
N PHE A 544 -1.36 11.07 24.48
CA PHE A 544 -2.77 10.68 24.72
C PHE A 544 -2.85 9.67 25.86
N SER A 545 -1.87 8.75 26.05
CA SER A 545 -1.82 7.77 27.16
C SER A 545 -0.54 7.98 27.97
N ASP A 546 -0.56 7.55 29.35
CA ASP A 546 0.71 7.49 30.10
C ASP A 546 1.81 6.77 29.29
N VAL A 547 2.98 7.38 29.28
CA VAL A 547 4.12 6.67 28.66
C VAL A 547 4.01 5.16 28.96
N THR A 548 3.83 4.32 27.80
CA THR A 548 3.79 2.85 27.97
C THR A 548 4.59 2.19 26.83
N THR A 549 4.67 0.82 26.90
CA THR A 549 5.51 0.10 25.92
C THR A 549 4.63 -0.52 24.82
N VAL A 550 5.27 -0.64 23.73
CA VAL A 550 4.56 -1.16 22.55
C VAL A 550 4.39 -2.69 22.71
N LYS A 551 3.15 -3.08 22.56
CA LYS A 551 2.85 -4.53 22.67
C LYS A 551 2.79 -5.15 21.26
N SER A 552 2.16 -4.42 20.33
CA SER A 552 2.14 -4.93 18.95
C SER A 552 1.97 -3.75 17.98
N ILE A 553 2.53 -4.03 16.80
CA ILE A 553 2.47 -3.06 15.69
C ILE A 553 1.63 -3.68 14.56
N LEU A 554 0.74 -2.81 14.09
CA LEU A 554 -0.12 -3.40 13.04
C LEU A 554 -0.25 -2.40 11.89
N ILE A 555 0.13 -3.00 10.62
CA ILE A 555 -0.26 -2.21 9.43
C ILE A 555 -1.20 -3.09 8.58
N GLU A 556 -2.23 -2.49 8.15
CA GLU A 556 -3.15 -3.26 7.29
C GLU A 556 -2.94 -2.87 5.82
N PRO A 557 -2.28 -3.81 4.99
CA PRO A 557 -1.97 -3.45 3.59
C PRO A 557 -3.23 -3.42 2.72
N ARG A 558 -3.09 -2.53 1.64
CA ARG A 558 -4.21 -2.55 0.67
C ARG A 558 -3.72 -3.06 -0.68
N THR A 559 -3.73 -4.47 -0.61
CA THR A 559 -3.40 -5.09 -1.91
C THR A 559 -4.61 -5.87 -2.43
N ASP A 560 -4.59 -5.81 -3.69
CA ASP A 560 -5.68 -6.59 -4.33
C ASP A 560 -5.48 -8.09 -4.08
N LYS A 561 -6.50 -8.83 -4.10
CA LYS A 561 -6.43 -10.29 -3.82
C LYS A 561 -5.43 -10.98 -4.75
N ASN A 562 -5.04 -10.31 -5.79
CA ASN A 562 -4.10 -10.95 -6.72
C ASN A 562 -2.67 -10.45 -6.51
N GLY A 563 -2.53 -9.70 -5.44
CA GLY A 563 -1.14 -9.41 -5.02
C GLY A 563 -0.66 -8.07 -5.60
N ALA A 564 -1.55 -7.39 -6.47
CA ALA A 564 -1.17 -6.08 -7.03
C ALA A 564 -1.41 -4.94 -6.02
N GLY A 565 -0.29 -4.21 -5.75
CA GLY A 565 -0.39 -3.11 -4.77
C GLY A 565 -0.46 -1.75 -5.48
N GLY A 566 -1.10 -0.67 -4.79
CA GLY A 566 -0.93 0.73 -5.26
C GLY A 566 -1.78 1.00 -6.51
N LYS A 567 -2.89 0.22 -6.78
CA LYS A 567 -3.65 0.37 -8.05
C LYS A 567 -4.82 1.35 -7.87
N GLY A 568 -4.63 2.20 -6.85
CA GLY A 568 -5.67 3.24 -6.64
C GLY A 568 -6.47 3.00 -5.36
N LEU A 569 -5.97 1.99 -4.56
CA LEU A 569 -6.60 1.72 -3.25
C LEU A 569 -6.03 2.68 -2.19
N GLY A 570 -6.86 2.91 -1.11
CA GLY A 570 -6.34 3.74 0.01
C GLY A 570 -4.97 3.26 0.49
N SER A 571 -4.13 4.29 0.84
CA SER A 571 -2.77 3.93 1.31
C SER A 571 -2.57 4.46 2.74
N ILE A 572 -1.72 3.70 3.43
CA ILE A 572 -1.42 4.14 4.82
C ILE A 572 -0.06 4.87 4.85
N LEU A 573 0.56 4.95 3.66
CA LEU A 573 1.84 5.68 3.49
C LEU A 573 1.72 6.61 2.28
N ASN A 574 2.13 7.89 2.58
CA ASN A 574 1.98 8.80 1.42
C ASN A 574 3.36 9.17 0.86
N ALA A 575 3.28 10.03 -0.23
CA ALA A 575 4.52 10.36 -0.98
C ALA A 575 5.49 11.19 -0.14
N ALA A 576 4.94 11.88 0.91
CA ALA A 576 5.83 12.71 1.75
C ALA A 576 6.46 11.87 2.88
N GLY A 577 6.03 10.57 2.97
CA GLY A 577 6.68 9.70 3.99
C GLY A 577 5.88 9.64 5.28
N TYR A 578 4.70 10.35 5.27
CA TYR A 578 3.83 10.20 6.46
C TYR A 578 3.04 8.89 6.40
N GLY A 579 3.12 8.15 7.48
CA GLY A 579 2.36 6.87 7.53
C GLY A 579 1.48 6.79 8.77
N VAL A 580 0.50 5.84 8.65
CA VAL A 580 -0.41 5.59 9.79
C VAL A 580 -0.36 4.10 10.13
N ILE A 581 -0.21 3.91 11.44
CA ILE A 581 -0.18 2.49 11.88
C ILE A 581 -0.98 2.37 13.17
N THR A 582 -1.33 1.12 13.41
CA THR A 582 -1.98 0.85 14.71
C THR A 582 -0.96 0.25 15.69
N ILE A 583 -1.03 0.90 16.91
CA ILE A 583 -0.15 0.34 17.96
C ILE A 583 -1.02 -0.10 19.15
N GLN A 584 -0.72 -1.36 19.50
CA GLN A 584 -1.29 -1.78 20.80
C GLN A 584 -0.25 -1.68 21.92
N PHE A 585 -0.76 -1.09 23.02
CA PHE A 585 0.20 -0.86 24.11
C PHE A 585 -0.06 -1.87 25.25
N GLN A 586 0.89 -2.01 26.16
CA GLN A 586 0.79 -3.02 27.25
C GLN A 586 -0.36 -2.69 28.20
N ASN A 587 -0.74 -1.51 28.19
CA ASN A 587 -1.87 -1.17 29.10
C ASN A 587 -3.22 -1.46 28.45
N GLY A 588 -3.18 -2.09 27.22
CA GLY A 588 -4.44 -2.52 26.58
C GLY A 588 -4.97 -1.49 25.59
N ALA A 589 -4.28 -0.28 25.55
CA ALA A 589 -4.80 0.77 24.65
C ALA A 589 -4.38 0.45 23.20
N LYS A 590 -5.40 0.62 22.31
CA LYS A 590 -5.09 0.55 20.86
C LYS A 590 -5.25 1.94 20.21
N GLU A 591 -4.13 2.29 19.56
CA GLU A 591 -4.15 3.68 19.05
C GLU A 591 -3.77 3.67 17.56
N LEU A 592 -4.53 4.49 16.86
CA LEU A 592 -4.07 4.86 15.51
C LEU A 592 -3.13 6.07 15.57
N VAL A 593 -1.89 5.83 15.05
CA VAL A 593 -0.89 6.93 15.22
C VAL A 593 -0.36 7.29 13.83
N SER A 594 -0.10 8.58 13.67
CA SER A 594 0.45 9.06 12.39
C SER A 594 1.75 9.81 12.64
N GLY A 595 2.66 9.68 11.66
CA GLY A 595 3.95 10.42 11.76
C GLY A 595 4.79 10.19 10.50
N LEU A 596 5.89 11.03 10.50
CA LEU A 596 6.87 10.82 9.40
C LEU A 596 7.64 9.51 9.61
N LEU A 597 7.24 8.44 8.82
CA LEU A 597 7.83 7.10 9.04
C LEU A 597 9.00 6.86 8.08
N VAL A 598 8.92 7.62 6.95
CA VAL A 598 10.03 7.46 5.98
C VAL A 598 10.54 8.86 5.60
N PRO A 599 11.56 9.43 6.27
CA PRO A 599 12.03 10.79 5.96
C PRO A 599 12.70 10.86 4.58
#